data_AF-A0A931HEC4-F1
#
_entry.id   AF-A0A931HEC4-F1
#
_cell.length_a   1.000
_cell.length_b   1.000
_cell.length_c   1.000
_cell.angle_alpha   90.00
_cell.angle_beta   90.00
_cell.angle_gamma   90.00
#
_symmetry.space_group_name_H-M   'P 1'
#
loop_
_entity.id
_entity.type
_entity.pdbx_description
1 polymer ?
#
loop_
_entity_poly.entity_id
_entity_poly.type
_entity_poly.pdbx_seq_one_letter_code
_entity_poly.pdbx_strand_id
1 'polypeptide(L)' 'MSESPKQIPPFGLRMPPGLKEQVQRAAEASNRSMNAEIVSRLENSFVAGDGAVLDIDEETVKRLIKQVIELREGDMRDRG' A
#
# COMPACT_ATOMS: atom_id res chain seq x y z
N MET A 1 -28.93 3.47 -17.11
CA MET A 1 -27.79 3.76 -18.01
C MET A 1 -26.52 3.35 -17.28
N SER A 2 -25.91 2.23 -17.66
CA SER A 2 -24.65 1.77 -17.10
C SER A 2 -23.52 2.57 -17.76
N GLU A 3 -22.96 3.53 -17.04
CA GLU A 3 -21.76 4.25 -17.48
C GLU A 3 -20.61 3.24 -17.50
N SER A 4 -20.20 2.81 -18.70
CA SER A 4 -19.01 1.96 -18.86
C SER A 4 -17.79 2.75 -18.37
N PRO A 5 -16.83 2.15 -17.65
CA PRO A 5 -15.69 2.89 -17.14
C PRO A 5 -14.95 3.53 -18.32
N LYS A 6 -14.91 4.87 -18.33
CA LYS A 6 -14.15 5.64 -19.32
C LYS A 6 -12.70 5.18 -19.23
N GLN A 7 -12.21 4.53 -20.29
CA GLN A 7 -10.82 4.13 -20.37
C GLN A 7 -9.96 5.39 -20.26
N ILE A 8 -9.11 5.44 -19.22
CA ILE A 8 -8.19 6.55 -19.02
C ILE A 8 -7.14 6.46 -20.14
N PRO A 9 -6.93 7.53 -20.93
CA PRO A 9 -5.94 7.51 -22.00
C PRO A 9 -4.54 7.28 -21.41
N PRO A 10 -3.66 6.53 -22.09
CA PRO A 10 -2.30 6.29 -21.62
C PRO A 10 -1.53 7.60 -21.43
N PHE A 11 -0.87 7.76 -20.28
CA PHE A 11 0.00 8.90 -20.03
C PHE A 11 1.39 8.65 -20.65
N GLY A 12 1.81 9.52 -21.58
CA GLY A 12 3.07 9.42 -22.31
C GLY A 12 4.30 9.79 -21.48
N LEU A 13 4.59 9.03 -20.41
CA LEU A 13 5.72 9.28 -19.52
C LEU A 13 7.06 8.97 -20.19
N ARG A 14 7.97 9.95 -20.22
CA ARG A 14 9.36 9.76 -20.67
C ARG A 14 10.26 9.49 -19.47
N MET A 15 10.66 8.23 -19.30
CA MET A 15 11.57 7.81 -18.22
C MET A 15 13.01 7.65 -18.72
N PRO A 16 14.02 8.09 -17.96
CA PRO A 16 15.41 7.70 -18.18
C PRO A 16 15.55 6.17 -18.17
N PRO A 17 16.49 5.58 -18.94
CA PRO A 17 16.62 4.13 -19.06
C PRO A 17 16.79 3.40 -17.73
N GLY A 18 17.67 3.92 -16.85
CA GLY A 18 17.91 3.32 -15.54
C GLY A 18 16.68 3.35 -14.62
N LEU A 19 15.89 4.42 -14.67
CA LEU A 19 14.65 4.51 -13.90
C LEU A 19 13.61 3.51 -14.41
N LYS A 20 13.49 3.37 -15.74
CA LYS A 20 12.56 2.40 -16.34
C LYS A 20 12.89 0.96 -15.91
N GLU A 21 14.17 0.59 -15.92
CA GLU A 21 14.62 -0.74 -15.48
C GLU A 21 14.36 -0.97 -13.99
N GLN A 22 14.56 0.06 -13.16
CA GLN A 22 14.27 -0.02 -11.73
C GLN A 22 12.77 -0.26 -11.47
N VAL A 23 11.89 0.46 -12.16
CA VAL A 23 10.44 0.31 -12.03
C VAL A 23 9.99 -1.06 -12.55
N GLN A 24 10.55 -1.54 -13.66
CA GLN A 24 10.24 -2.86 -14.21
C GLN A 24 10.54 -3.98 -13.21
N ARG A 25 11.74 -3.98 -12.62
CA ARG A 25 12.12 -4.97 -11.59
C ARG A 25 11.23 -4.91 -10.35
N ALA A 26 10.85 -3.71 -9.92
CA ALA A 26 9.94 -3.54 -8.78
C ALA A 26 8.52 -4.06 -9.07
N ALA A 27 8.03 -3.87 -10.29
CA ALA A 27 6.74 -4.38 -10.73
C ALA A 27 6.73 -5.92 -10.76
N GLU A 28 7.80 -6.53 -11.29
CA GLU A 28 7.99 -7.99 -11.29
C GLU A 28 8.03 -8.55 -9.86
N ALA A 29 8.83 -7.95 -8.97
CA ALA A 29 8.92 -8.36 -7.57
C ALA A 29 7.59 -8.23 -6.82
N SER A 30 6.75 -7.26 -7.22
CA SER A 30 5.43 -7.00 -6.63
C SER A 30 4.30 -7.76 -7.33
N ASN A 31 4.61 -8.55 -8.37
CA ASN A 31 3.65 -9.26 -9.23
C ASN A 31 2.55 -8.33 -9.80
N ARG A 32 2.95 -7.14 -10.26
CA ARG A 32 2.08 -6.10 -10.83
C ARG A 32 2.53 -5.72 -12.24
N SER A 33 1.64 -5.08 -12.99
CA SER A 33 2.05 -4.40 -14.23
C SER A 33 2.91 -3.18 -13.89
N MET A 34 3.80 -2.80 -14.81
CA MET A 34 4.62 -1.59 -14.66
C MET A 34 3.77 -0.33 -14.40
N ASN A 35 2.61 -0.22 -15.05
CA ASN A 35 1.69 0.91 -14.83
C ASN A 35 1.09 0.89 -13.40
N ALA A 36 0.69 -0.28 -12.90
CA ALA A 36 0.16 -0.41 -11.54
C ALA A 36 1.21 -0.08 -10.48
N GLU A 37 2.47 -0.44 -10.71
CA GLU A 37 3.59 -0.09 -9.82
C GLU A 37 3.88 1.42 -9.83
N ILE A 38 3.84 2.07 -11.00
CA ILE A 38 4.01 3.53 -11.11
C ILE A 38 2.89 4.24 -10.33
N VAL A 39 1.63 3.86 -10.55
CA VAL A 39 0.49 4.45 -9.85
C VAL A 39 0.63 4.28 -8.34
N SER A 40 0.91 3.07 -7.85
CA SER A 40 1.05 2.80 -6.42
C SER A 40 2.15 3.65 -5.77
N ARG A 41 3.30 3.82 -6.44
CA ARG A 41 4.39 4.67 -5.92
C ARG A 41 4.00 6.14 -5.87
N LEU A 42 3.29 6.63 -6.89
CA LEU A 42 2.80 8.01 -6.92
C LEU A 42 1.78 8.24 -5.81
N GLU A 43 0.79 7.37 -5.66
CA GLU A 43 -0.20 7.43 -4.57
C GLU A 43 0.50 7.46 -3.20
N ASN A 44 1.44 6.54 -2.96
CA ASN A 44 2.20 6.50 -1.72
C ASN A 44 3.03 7.76 -1.48
N SER A 45 3.54 8.40 -2.54
CA SER A 45 4.31 9.64 -2.41
C SER A 45 3.45 10.83 -1.94
N PHE A 46 2.16 10.84 -2.28
CA PHE A 46 1.22 11.85 -1.80
C PHE A 46 0.75 11.55 -0.36
N VAL A 47 0.62 10.28 0.00
CA VAL A 47 0.27 9.88 1.39
C VAL A 47 1.41 10.13 2.37
N ALA A 48 2.67 9.94 1.96
CA ALA A 48 3.84 10.14 2.81
C ALA A 48 4.38 11.58 2.82
N GLY A 49 3.99 12.41 1.84
CA GLY A 49 4.42 13.81 1.70
C GLY A 49 3.56 14.79 2.50
N ASP A 50 2.29 14.46 2.70
CA ASP A 50 1.51 15.04 3.79
C ASP A 50 1.96 14.32 5.05
N GLY A 51 2.37 15.04 6.09
CA GLY A 51 2.71 14.47 7.38
C GLY A 51 1.49 13.82 8.03
N ALA A 52 0.99 12.73 7.47
CA ALA A 52 0.12 11.77 8.11
C ALA A 52 0.96 11.05 9.17
N VAL A 53 1.33 11.81 10.20
CA VAL A 53 1.16 11.32 11.55
C VAL A 53 -0.25 10.76 11.53
N LEU A 54 -0.36 9.42 11.50
CA LEU A 54 -1.63 8.82 11.85
C LEU A 54 -1.93 9.43 13.22
N ASP A 55 -2.96 10.26 13.34
CA ASP A 55 -3.49 10.72 14.62
C ASP A 55 -4.08 9.49 15.31
N ILE A 56 -3.20 8.58 15.73
CA ILE A 56 -3.53 7.42 16.51
C ILE A 56 -3.60 7.94 17.94
N ASP A 57 -4.83 8.21 18.38
CA ASP A 57 -5.07 8.53 19.77
C ASP A 57 -4.61 7.38 20.70
N GLU A 58 -4.36 7.74 21.95
CA GLU A 58 -3.89 6.80 22.97
C GLU A 58 -4.87 5.63 23.16
N GLU A 59 -6.17 5.87 23.00
CA GLU A 59 -7.23 4.86 23.07
C GLU A 59 -7.10 3.79 21.98
N THR A 60 -6.79 4.20 20.75
CA THR A 60 -6.60 3.29 19.62
C THR A 60 -5.34 2.44 19.82
N VAL A 61 -4.25 3.04 20.31
CA VAL A 61 -3.03 2.28 20.68
C VAL A 61 -3.34 1.25 21.78
N LYS A 62 -4.01 1.66 22.86
CA LYS A 62 -4.38 0.75 23.97
C LYS A 62 -5.23 -0.41 23.49
N ARG A 63 -6.21 -0.15 22.61
CA ARG A 63 -7.09 -1.17 22.03
C ARG A 63 -6.32 -2.19 21.21
N LEU A 64 -5.44 -1.72 20.32
CA LEU A 64 -4.63 -2.60 19.47
C LEU A 64 -3.66 -3.45 20.30
N ILE A 65 -3.01 -2.87 21.32
CA ILE A 65 -2.14 -3.63 22.23
C ILE A 65 -2.92 -4.71 22.97
N LYS A 66 -4.11 -4.37 23.50
CA LYS A 66 -4.98 -5.32 24.20
C LYS A 66 -5.36 -6.49 23.30
N GLN A 67 -5.77 -6.22 22.06
CA GLN A 67 -6.11 -7.28 21.09
C GLN A 67 -4.93 -8.19 20.79
N VAL A 68 -3.72 -7.65 20.62
CA VAL A 68 -2.51 -8.46 20.36
C VAL A 68 -2.16 -9.37 21.53
N ILE A 69 -2.32 -8.90 22.77
CA ILE A 69 -2.09 -9.70 23.98
C ILE A 69 -3.11 -10.83 24.07
N GLU A 70 -4.40 -10.53 23.88
CA GLU A 70 -5.48 -11.52 23.94
C GLU A 70 -5.33 -12.61 22.87
N LEU A 71 -4.88 -12.25 21.66
CA LEU A 71 -4.59 -13.23 20.60
C LEU A 71 -3.45 -14.18 20.99
N ARG A 72 -2.39 -13.66 21.63
CA ARG A 72 -1.27 -14.49 22.11
C ARG A 72 -1.67 -15.43 23.25
N GLU A 73 -2.60 -15.01 24.10
CA GLU A 73 -3.10 -15.83 25.21
C GLU A 73 -4.10 -16.89 24.73
N GLY A 74 -4.95 -16.56 23.75
CA GLY A 74 -5.85 -17.52 23.10
C GLY A 74 -5.10 -18.66 22.42
N ASP A 75 -4.06 -18.33 21.65
CA ASP A 75 -3.19 -19.31 20.98
C ASP A 75 -2.41 -20.23 21.94
N MET A 76 -2.18 -19.79 23.18
CA MET A 76 -1.55 -20.60 24.23
C MET A 76 -2.55 -21.53 24.93
N ARG A 77 -3.83 -21.17 25.02
CA ARG A 77 -4.86 -22.01 25.66
C ARG A 77 -5.31 -23.18 24.79
N ASP A 78 -5.30 -23.02 23.47
CA ASP A 78 -5.69 -24.08 22.52
C ASP A 78 -4.59 -25.14 22.26
N ARG A 79 -3.41 -25.00 22.87
CA ARG A 79 -2.32 -26.01 22.79
C ARG A 79 -2.14 -26.84 24.07
N GLY A 80 -3.08 -26.75 25.02
CA GLY A 80 -3.10 -27.50 26.28
C GLY A 80 -3.94 -28.77 26.24
#